data_AF-A0A834UJ13-F1
#
_entry.id   AF-A0A834UJ13-F1
#
_cell.length_a   1.000
_cell.length_b   1.000
_cell.length_c   1.000
_cell.angle_alpha   90.00
_cell.angle_beta   90.00
_cell.angle_gamma   90.00
#
_symmetry.space_group_name_H-M   'P 1'
#
loop_
_entity.id
_entity.type
_entity.pdbx_description
1 polymer ?
#
loop_
_entity_poly.entity_id
_entity_poly.type
_entity_poly.pdbx_seq_one_letter_code
_entity_poly.pdbx_strand_id
1 'polypeptide(L)'
;MALTMLNGLLIKDSSPPVLLLQVSRAPQLDSFNYQSCFMQDVFSHFPEILFIHRTYNPRGKVLYTFLVDGPRVQLEGPLARAVYFAIPAKEDAEGLAQMLQVFKKFNPAWERVCTILVDPHFLPLPTLAMEFPTAEVLFSAFHICKFLQGKFYQLSLERPMERVLLTSLQSTMCSATAGNLRRLYTLLSNCVPPARLPELHSHWLLNDRIWLAHRWRSRAESRRYFQSLEVTTRILSQFFGTTPSEKQGMASLFRYMQQNPGDKGSFNLGLSPQNNHSPSDASPDSPKTEQLVEARIQHSLNAICTGPAAQLCLGELAVVQKSMHLIGCGSEKMNIQILEDTHKVQPQPPASCSCYFNQAFHLPCRHILAMLSARRQVLQPDMLPAQWTASCATSLDSILSSTWSETLDKHLAVTLLTEEVGQLLQHCSKEEFERRYSTLRELADSWIGPYEQVQL
;
A
#
# COMPACT_ATOMS: atom_id res chain seq x y z
N MET A 1 26.97 25.67 -26.41
CA MET A 1 26.68 26.15 -25.04
C MET A 1 25.49 25.45 -24.39
N ALA A 2 24.31 25.34 -25.02
CA ALA A 2 23.15 24.68 -24.40
C ALA A 2 23.27 23.15 -24.22
N LEU A 3 23.94 22.44 -25.15
CA LEU A 3 24.24 21.01 -25.00
C LEU A 3 25.19 20.75 -23.81
N THR A 4 26.12 21.68 -23.59
CA THR A 4 27.08 21.69 -22.48
C THR A 4 26.40 21.96 -21.13
N MET A 5 25.25 22.64 -21.10
CA MET A 5 24.47 22.88 -19.89
C MET A 5 23.69 21.63 -19.45
N LEU A 6 23.10 20.87 -20.38
CA LEU A 6 22.49 19.57 -20.06
C LEU A 6 23.55 18.55 -19.64
N ASN A 7 24.67 18.46 -20.36
CA ASN A 7 25.78 17.57 -20.00
C ASN A 7 26.51 18.00 -18.71
N GLY A 8 26.67 19.31 -18.47
CA GLY A 8 27.36 19.86 -17.30
C GLY A 8 26.55 19.79 -16.00
N LEU A 9 25.22 19.69 -16.10
CA LEU A 9 24.35 19.42 -14.95
C LEU A 9 24.35 17.94 -14.57
N LEU A 10 24.73 17.01 -15.45
CA LEU A 10 24.54 15.56 -15.25
C LEU A 10 25.67 14.82 -14.49
N ILE A 11 26.70 15.51 -14.00
CA ILE A 11 27.88 14.87 -13.42
C ILE A 11 27.90 15.01 -11.89
N LYS A 12 27.26 14.06 -11.20
CA LYS A 12 27.58 13.65 -9.82
C LYS A 12 26.90 12.34 -9.38
N ASP A 13 26.80 11.36 -10.27
CA ASP A 13 26.38 9.99 -9.92
C ASP A 13 27.52 9.01 -10.20
N SER A 14 27.66 7.99 -9.35
CA SER A 14 28.71 6.95 -9.38
C SER A 14 28.60 5.99 -10.58
N SER A 15 27.57 6.15 -11.42
CA SER A 15 27.41 5.54 -12.74
C SER A 15 26.73 6.58 -13.65
N PRO A 16 27.15 6.74 -14.92
CA PRO A 16 26.64 7.81 -15.76
C PRO A 16 25.16 7.58 -16.11
N PRO A 17 24.28 8.58 -15.96
CA PRO A 17 22.88 8.46 -16.35
C PRO A 17 22.77 8.16 -17.85
N VAL A 18 21.77 7.35 -18.23
CA VAL A 18 21.56 7.00 -19.64
C VAL A 18 20.68 8.08 -20.28
N LEU A 19 21.30 8.91 -21.11
CA LEU A 19 20.65 9.98 -21.85
C LEU A 19 20.77 9.71 -23.36
N LEU A 20 19.63 9.71 -24.06
CA LEU A 20 19.57 9.70 -25.51
C LEU A 20 18.85 10.96 -26.02
N LEU A 21 19.55 11.73 -26.84
CA LEU A 21 19.06 12.97 -27.42
C LEU A 21 19.12 12.94 -28.95
N GLN A 22 17.99 13.18 -29.60
CA GLN A 22 17.93 13.43 -31.04
C GLN A 22 17.49 14.88 -31.27
N VAL A 23 18.27 15.63 -32.05
CA VAL A 23 18.08 17.07 -32.27
C VAL A 23 17.88 17.34 -33.75
N SER A 24 16.85 18.12 -34.11
CA SER A 24 16.66 18.56 -35.50
C SER A 24 17.69 19.60 -35.90
N ARG A 25 17.76 19.88 -37.20
CA ARG A 25 18.45 21.07 -37.72
C ARG A 25 17.83 22.40 -37.21
N ALA A 26 16.62 22.35 -36.65
CA ALA A 26 15.97 23.47 -35.95
C ALA A 26 16.38 23.51 -34.46
N PRO A 27 16.23 24.64 -33.75
CA PRO A 27 16.61 24.75 -32.33
C PRO A 27 15.80 23.85 -31.37
N GLN A 28 14.83 23.09 -31.87
CA GLN A 28 13.90 22.26 -31.12
C GLN A 28 14.51 20.89 -30.78
N LEU A 29 13.97 20.25 -29.75
CA LEU A 29 14.29 18.85 -29.43
C LEU A 29 13.40 17.96 -30.32
N ASP A 30 14.00 17.04 -31.07
CA ASP A 30 13.20 16.09 -31.85
C ASP A 30 12.67 15.03 -30.90
N SER A 31 13.57 14.23 -30.32
CA SER A 31 13.22 13.28 -29.29
C SER A 31 14.17 13.36 -28.09
N PHE A 32 13.65 12.97 -26.94
CA PHE A 32 14.37 12.99 -25.67
C PHE A 32 14.02 11.75 -24.88
N ASN A 33 15.01 11.06 -24.34
CA ASN A 33 14.82 9.94 -23.43
C ASN A 33 15.88 10.01 -22.33
N TYR A 34 15.44 9.95 -21.08
CA TYR A 34 16.32 10.07 -19.93
C TYR A 34 15.91 9.13 -18.81
N GLN A 35 16.91 8.44 -18.26
CA GLN A 35 16.80 7.65 -17.05
C GLN A 35 18.10 7.72 -16.25
N SER A 36 18.02 8.05 -14.96
CA SER A 36 19.17 7.94 -14.07
C SER A 36 19.35 6.50 -13.56
N CYS A 37 20.51 6.20 -12.97
CA CYS A 37 20.74 4.89 -12.33
C CYS A 37 19.73 4.63 -11.21
N PHE A 38 19.45 5.64 -10.37
CA PHE A 38 18.39 5.55 -9.36
C PHE A 38 17.03 5.16 -9.95
N MET A 39 16.65 5.75 -11.08
CA MET A 39 15.39 5.41 -11.75
C MET A 39 15.36 3.97 -12.28
N GLN A 40 16.48 3.49 -12.82
CA GLN A 40 16.63 2.11 -13.26
C GLN A 40 16.53 1.15 -12.07
N ASP A 41 17.20 1.48 -10.96
CA ASP A 41 17.15 0.70 -9.72
C ASP A 41 15.72 0.64 -9.18
N VAL A 42 15.03 1.79 -9.07
CA VAL A 42 13.62 1.85 -8.66
C VAL A 42 12.74 0.97 -9.54
N PHE A 43 12.87 1.08 -10.87
CA PHE A 43 12.06 0.28 -11.78
C PHE A 43 12.36 -1.22 -11.65
N SER A 44 13.63 -1.61 -11.49
CA SER A 44 14.00 -3.02 -11.34
C SER A 44 13.38 -3.68 -10.10
N HIS A 45 13.19 -2.91 -9.02
CA HIS A 45 12.55 -3.35 -7.78
C HIS A 45 11.02 -3.38 -7.88
N PHE A 46 10.42 -2.44 -8.62
CA PHE A 46 8.96 -2.27 -8.70
C PHE A 46 8.43 -2.19 -10.15
N PRO A 47 8.68 -3.20 -11.01
CA PRO A 47 8.31 -3.11 -12.42
C PRO A 47 6.84 -3.41 -12.69
N GLU A 48 6.07 -3.91 -11.71
CA GLU A 48 4.75 -4.51 -11.97
C GLU A 48 3.72 -3.53 -12.51
N ILE A 49 3.69 -2.30 -11.99
CA ILE A 49 2.66 -1.30 -12.34
C ILE A 49 3.35 0.00 -12.76
N LEU A 50 3.08 0.42 -13.99
CA LEU A 50 3.52 1.71 -14.51
C LEU A 50 2.35 2.68 -14.55
N PHE A 51 2.56 3.88 -14.01
CA PHE A 51 1.68 5.02 -14.17
C PHE A 51 2.32 5.99 -15.16
N ILE A 52 1.61 6.33 -16.24
CA ILE A 52 2.11 7.25 -17.27
C ILE A 52 1.38 8.59 -17.16
N HIS A 53 2.13 9.64 -16.90
CA HIS A 53 1.64 11.02 -16.91
C HIS A 53 2.13 11.77 -18.13
N ARG A 54 1.25 12.54 -18.77
CA ARG A 54 1.57 13.41 -19.90
C ARG A 54 1.43 14.87 -19.50
N THR A 55 2.47 15.66 -19.73
CA THR A 55 2.48 17.11 -19.49
C THR A 55 2.73 17.84 -20.80
N TYR A 56 1.78 18.69 -21.21
CA TYR A 56 1.87 19.47 -22.44
C TYR A 56 2.51 20.83 -22.17
N ASN A 57 3.44 21.25 -23.02
CA ASN A 57 3.96 22.61 -23.02
C ASN A 57 3.12 23.54 -23.92
N PRO A 58 3.33 24.87 -23.88
CA PRO A 58 2.55 25.83 -24.69
C PRO A 58 2.71 25.68 -26.21
N ARG A 59 3.68 24.88 -26.67
CA ARG A 59 3.93 24.59 -28.09
C ARG A 59 3.35 23.25 -28.54
N GLY A 60 2.64 22.55 -27.66
CA GLY A 60 2.03 21.25 -27.93
C GLY A 60 3.01 20.07 -27.87
N LYS A 61 4.25 20.25 -27.42
CA LYS A 61 5.15 19.13 -27.11
C LYS A 61 4.75 18.48 -25.79
N VAL A 62 4.94 17.17 -25.71
CA VAL A 62 4.46 16.34 -24.59
C VAL A 62 5.63 15.71 -23.87
N LEU A 63 5.74 15.95 -22.57
CA LEU A 63 6.62 15.20 -21.68
C LEU A 63 5.85 14.01 -21.13
N TYR A 64 6.33 12.81 -21.45
CA TYR A 64 5.91 11.56 -20.85
C TYR A 64 6.77 11.31 -19.60
N THR A 65 6.10 11.14 -18.46
CA THR A 65 6.72 10.75 -17.19
C THR A 65 6.17 9.41 -16.77
N PHE A 66 7.04 8.42 -16.60
CA PHE A 66 6.64 7.09 -16.13
C PHE A 66 6.94 7.03 -14.65
N LEU A 67 5.99 6.55 -13.86
CA LEU A 67 6.13 6.37 -12.43
C LEU A 67 5.83 4.93 -12.06
N VAL A 68 6.53 4.39 -11.07
CA VAL A 68 6.16 3.08 -10.49
C VAL A 68 4.98 3.24 -9.53
N ASP A 69 4.13 2.22 -9.48
CA ASP A 69 3.02 2.14 -8.53
C ASP A 69 2.85 0.74 -7.94
N GLY A 70 2.04 0.63 -6.88
CA GLY A 70 1.72 -0.64 -6.24
C GLY A 70 1.96 -0.66 -4.72
N PRO A 71 1.55 -1.75 -4.04
CA PRO A 71 1.52 -1.85 -2.58
C PRO A 71 2.89 -1.83 -1.91
N ARG A 72 3.94 -2.25 -2.64
CA ARG A 72 5.31 -2.28 -2.12
C ARG A 72 6.07 -0.97 -2.33
N VAL A 73 5.49 -0.01 -3.04
CA VAL A 73 6.16 1.26 -3.39
C VAL A 73 6.06 2.24 -2.23
N GLN A 74 7.05 2.18 -1.33
CA GLN A 74 7.21 3.09 -0.19
C GLN A 74 8.33 4.09 -0.45
N LEU A 75 8.15 4.91 -1.49
CA LEU A 75 9.11 5.95 -1.87
C LEU A 75 8.57 7.31 -1.43
N GLU A 76 9.40 8.04 -0.68
CA GLU A 76 9.16 9.42 -0.27
C GLU A 76 9.88 10.38 -1.21
N GLY A 77 9.24 11.50 -1.52
CA GLY A 77 9.76 12.51 -2.43
C GLY A 77 8.82 12.73 -3.64
N PRO A 78 8.53 14.00 -4.00
CA PRO A 78 7.71 14.33 -5.17
C PRO A 78 8.06 13.63 -6.48
N LEU A 79 9.34 13.34 -6.75
CA LEU A 79 9.78 12.68 -7.99
C LEU A 79 10.41 11.31 -7.76
N ALA A 80 10.40 10.79 -6.53
CA ALA A 80 11.04 9.52 -6.19
C ALA A 80 10.44 8.31 -6.92
N ARG A 81 9.16 8.38 -7.29
CA ARG A 81 8.48 7.35 -8.08
C ARG A 81 8.75 7.46 -9.58
N ALA A 82 9.24 8.60 -10.08
CA ALA A 82 9.49 8.77 -11.50
C ALA A 82 10.68 7.91 -11.92
N VAL A 83 10.46 7.04 -12.90
CA VAL A 83 11.45 6.08 -13.40
C VAL A 83 11.86 6.33 -14.85
N TYR A 84 11.20 7.25 -15.56
CA TYR A 84 11.57 7.57 -16.93
C TYR A 84 10.98 8.91 -17.36
N PHE A 85 11.76 9.68 -18.12
CA PHE A 85 11.31 10.90 -18.77
C PHE A 85 11.56 10.82 -20.27
N ALA A 86 10.52 11.12 -21.07
CA ALA A 86 10.67 11.14 -22.52
C ALA A 86 9.82 12.21 -23.21
N ILE A 87 10.32 12.71 -24.34
CA ILE A 87 9.60 13.57 -25.27
C ILE A 87 9.68 12.87 -26.63
N PRO A 88 8.58 12.28 -27.13
CA PRO A 88 8.60 11.64 -28.44
C PRO A 88 8.69 12.69 -29.56
N ALA A 89 9.24 12.28 -30.71
CA ALA A 89 9.31 13.14 -31.89
C ALA A 89 7.93 13.60 -32.35
N LYS A 90 6.99 12.66 -32.36
CA LYS A 90 5.59 12.82 -32.70
C LYS A 90 4.75 12.01 -31.71
N GLU A 91 3.55 12.48 -31.41
CA GLU A 91 2.58 11.75 -30.58
C GLU A 91 1.71 10.85 -31.49
N ASP A 92 2.36 9.99 -32.27
CA ASP A 92 1.74 8.97 -33.11
C ASP A 92 2.23 7.57 -32.73
N ALA A 93 1.67 6.54 -33.39
CA ALA A 93 1.99 5.14 -33.07
C ALA A 93 3.49 4.82 -33.23
N GLU A 94 4.15 5.38 -34.24
CA GLU A 94 5.56 5.14 -34.52
C GLU A 94 6.45 5.83 -33.48
N GLY A 95 6.21 7.12 -33.21
CA GLY A 95 6.98 7.90 -32.25
C GLY A 95 6.90 7.34 -30.83
N LEU A 96 5.74 6.80 -30.46
CA LEU A 96 5.57 6.15 -29.15
C LEU A 96 6.16 4.75 -29.11
N ALA A 97 6.03 3.94 -30.17
CA ALA A 97 6.74 2.66 -30.23
C ALA A 97 8.25 2.88 -30.05
N GLN A 98 8.84 3.85 -30.75
CA GLN A 98 10.25 4.21 -30.58
C GLN A 98 10.60 4.59 -29.13
N MET A 99 9.80 5.45 -28.49
CA MET A 99 9.98 5.85 -27.09
C MET A 99 9.92 4.64 -26.14
N LEU A 100 8.95 3.76 -26.32
CA LEU A 100 8.73 2.58 -25.48
C LEU A 100 9.85 1.54 -25.69
N GLN A 101 10.35 1.38 -26.91
CA GLN A 101 11.49 0.52 -27.22
C GLN A 101 12.78 1.02 -26.55
N VAL A 102 13.00 2.35 -26.50
CA VAL A 102 14.12 2.92 -25.74
C VAL A 102 13.97 2.63 -24.24
N PHE A 103 12.77 2.81 -23.68
CA PHE A 103 12.50 2.48 -22.28
C PHE A 103 12.81 1.00 -21.98
N LYS A 104 12.35 0.06 -22.81
CA LYS A 104 12.63 -1.38 -22.66
C LYS A 104 14.12 -1.69 -22.74
N LYS A 105 14.85 -1.03 -23.63
CA LYS A 105 16.30 -1.17 -23.74
C LYS A 105 17.03 -0.74 -22.47
N PHE A 106 16.53 0.30 -21.79
CA PHE A 106 17.11 0.74 -20.52
C PHE A 106 16.74 -0.18 -19.34
N ASN A 107 15.67 -0.98 -19.47
CA ASN A 107 15.06 -1.67 -18.36
C ASN A 107 14.78 -3.15 -18.68
N PRO A 108 15.73 -4.07 -18.43
CA PRO A 108 15.54 -5.50 -18.72
C PRO A 108 14.33 -6.15 -18.03
N ALA A 109 13.88 -5.59 -16.90
CA ALA A 109 12.71 -6.07 -16.16
C ALA A 109 11.36 -5.68 -16.77
N TRP A 110 11.33 -5.03 -17.95
CA TRP A 110 10.10 -4.52 -18.58
C TRP A 110 9.02 -5.57 -18.81
N GLU A 111 9.39 -6.84 -19.01
CA GLU A 111 8.44 -7.95 -19.21
C GLU A 111 7.58 -8.24 -17.97
N ARG A 112 8.02 -7.80 -16.78
CA ARG A 112 7.27 -7.94 -15.52
C ARG A 112 6.16 -6.90 -15.37
N VAL A 113 6.08 -5.91 -16.25
CA VAL A 113 4.98 -4.94 -16.25
C VAL A 113 3.68 -5.68 -16.57
N CYS A 114 2.75 -5.70 -15.61
CA CYS A 114 1.44 -6.34 -15.75
C CYS A 114 0.29 -5.33 -15.82
N THR A 115 0.50 -4.08 -15.42
CA THR A 115 -0.52 -3.03 -15.48
C THR A 115 0.07 -1.69 -15.89
N ILE A 116 -0.57 -1.01 -16.83
CA ILE A 116 -0.23 0.36 -17.23
C ILE A 116 -1.42 1.27 -16.99
N LEU A 117 -1.25 2.23 -16.09
CA LEU A 117 -2.24 3.24 -15.73
C LEU A 117 -2.01 4.51 -16.57
N VAL A 118 -3.00 4.90 -17.37
CA VAL A 118 -2.94 6.05 -18.26
C VAL A 118 -4.08 7.04 -18.01
N ASP A 119 -3.97 8.24 -18.58
CA ASP A 119 -5.05 9.22 -18.55
C ASP A 119 -6.13 8.93 -19.61
N PRO A 120 -7.37 9.44 -19.44
CA PRO A 120 -8.48 9.15 -20.35
C PRO A 120 -8.29 9.63 -21.79
N HIS A 121 -7.39 10.58 -22.04
CA HIS A 121 -7.15 11.12 -23.38
C HIS A 121 -5.94 10.45 -24.05
N PHE A 122 -5.48 9.30 -23.55
CA PHE A 122 -4.35 8.59 -24.12
C PHE A 122 -4.74 8.02 -25.48
N LEU A 123 -4.37 8.71 -26.57
CA LEU A 123 -4.85 8.43 -27.93
C LEU A 123 -4.35 7.09 -28.54
N PRO A 124 -3.13 6.60 -28.24
CA PRO A 124 -2.59 5.39 -28.87
C PRO A 124 -2.54 4.19 -27.91
N LEU A 125 -3.69 3.85 -27.31
CA LEU A 125 -3.85 2.62 -26.52
C LEU A 125 -3.40 1.35 -27.28
N PRO A 126 -3.65 1.18 -28.59
CA PRO A 126 -3.18 0.01 -29.33
C PRO A 126 -1.65 -0.11 -29.34
N THR A 127 -0.92 0.99 -29.43
CA THR A 127 0.55 0.98 -29.40
C THR A 127 1.07 0.50 -28.06
N LEU A 128 0.47 0.94 -26.94
CA LEU A 128 0.84 0.43 -25.62
C LEU A 128 0.58 -1.07 -25.49
N ALA A 129 -0.58 -1.56 -25.96
CA ALA A 129 -0.93 -2.97 -25.90
C ALA A 129 -0.01 -3.83 -26.78
N MET A 130 0.43 -3.33 -27.94
CA MET A 130 1.40 -4.00 -28.79
C MET A 130 2.80 -4.05 -28.15
N GLU A 131 3.21 -2.96 -27.51
CA GLU A 131 4.51 -2.86 -26.88
C GLU A 131 4.55 -3.65 -25.54
N PHE A 132 3.46 -3.70 -24.79
CA PHE A 132 3.37 -4.43 -23.52
C PHE A 132 2.23 -5.46 -23.60
N PRO A 133 2.39 -6.55 -24.37
CA PRO A 133 1.31 -7.50 -24.65
C PRO A 133 0.81 -8.26 -23.42
N THR A 134 1.64 -8.36 -22.38
CA THR A 134 1.29 -8.99 -21.10
C THR A 134 0.61 -8.04 -20.12
N ALA A 135 0.66 -6.73 -20.38
CA ALA A 135 0.15 -5.72 -19.46
C ALA A 135 -1.29 -5.33 -19.79
N GLU A 136 -2.13 -5.24 -18.76
CA GLU A 136 -3.45 -4.63 -18.88
C GLU A 136 -3.32 -3.10 -18.87
N VAL A 137 -3.88 -2.42 -19.87
CA VAL A 137 -3.91 -0.96 -19.94
C VAL A 137 -5.23 -0.46 -19.34
N LEU A 138 -5.15 0.32 -18.26
CA LEU A 138 -6.30 0.82 -17.51
C LEU A 138 -6.22 2.34 -17.35
N PHE A 139 -7.37 2.98 -17.14
CA PHE A 139 -7.37 4.38 -16.69
C PHE A 139 -6.95 4.46 -15.23
N SER A 140 -6.14 5.46 -14.89
CA SER A 140 -5.80 5.72 -13.50
C SER A 140 -6.95 6.45 -12.79
N ALA A 141 -7.23 6.02 -11.56
CA ALA A 141 -8.19 6.69 -10.69
C ALA A 141 -7.80 8.16 -10.45
N PHE A 142 -6.49 8.46 -10.36
CA PHE A 142 -6.00 9.83 -10.22
C PHE A 142 -6.41 10.70 -11.42
N HIS A 143 -6.16 10.24 -12.65
CA HIS A 143 -6.47 11.02 -13.84
C HIS A 143 -7.97 11.20 -14.04
N ILE A 144 -8.79 10.19 -13.73
CA ILE A 144 -10.25 10.30 -13.75
C ILE A 144 -10.72 11.36 -12.75
N CYS A 145 -10.19 11.35 -11.54
CA CYS A 145 -10.57 12.34 -10.54
C CYS A 145 -10.11 13.75 -10.93
N LYS A 146 -8.92 13.92 -11.52
CA LYS A 146 -8.48 15.22 -12.06
C LYS A 146 -9.37 15.69 -13.20
N PHE A 147 -9.79 14.78 -14.08
CA PHE A 147 -10.73 15.08 -15.16
C PHE A 147 -12.07 15.59 -14.61
N LEU A 148 -12.68 14.83 -13.70
CA LEU A 148 -13.96 15.19 -13.07
C LEU A 148 -13.86 16.51 -12.31
N GLN A 149 -12.78 16.70 -11.54
CA GLN A 149 -12.51 17.96 -10.84
C GLN A 149 -12.46 19.14 -11.82
N GLY A 150 -11.72 19.01 -12.92
CA GLY A 150 -11.64 20.04 -13.96
C GLY A 150 -12.99 20.33 -14.61
N LYS A 151 -13.80 19.30 -14.85
CA LYS A 151 -15.16 19.44 -15.37
C LYS A 151 -16.09 20.15 -14.40
N PHE A 152 -16.01 19.87 -13.10
CA PHE A 152 -16.85 20.55 -12.11
C PHE A 152 -16.62 22.07 -12.11
N TYR A 153 -15.36 22.51 -12.25
CA TYR A 153 -15.04 23.93 -12.40
C TYR A 153 -15.56 24.54 -13.72
N GLN A 154 -15.71 23.74 -14.78
CA GLN A 154 -16.23 24.19 -16.09
C GLN A 154 -17.77 24.24 -16.14
N LEU A 155 -18.45 23.52 -15.24
CA LEU A 155 -19.91 23.46 -15.22
C LEU A 155 -20.57 24.73 -14.67
N SER A 156 -19.79 25.68 -14.11
CA SER A 156 -20.30 26.94 -13.55
C SER A 156 -21.46 26.73 -12.57
N LEU A 157 -21.34 25.72 -11.71
CA LEU A 157 -22.38 25.36 -10.73
C LEU A 157 -22.45 26.38 -9.59
N GLU A 158 -23.57 26.41 -8.89
CA GLU A 158 -23.67 27.19 -7.65
C GLU A 158 -22.64 26.69 -6.62
N ARG A 159 -22.03 27.61 -5.87
CA ARG A 159 -20.95 27.30 -4.90
C ARG A 159 -21.28 26.17 -3.92
N PRO A 160 -22.50 26.07 -3.35
CA PRO A 160 -22.84 24.94 -2.47
C PRO A 160 -22.79 23.61 -3.20
N MET A 161 -23.30 23.56 -4.44
CA MET A 161 -23.33 22.35 -5.27
C MET A 161 -21.91 21.92 -5.69
N GLU A 162 -21.10 22.88 -6.15
CA GLU A 162 -19.69 22.64 -6.47
C GLU A 162 -18.94 22.04 -5.29
N ARG A 163 -19.13 22.60 -4.08
CA ARG A 163 -18.52 22.09 -2.84
C ARG A 163 -18.95 20.67 -2.54
N VAL A 164 -20.23 20.34 -2.69
CA VAL A 164 -20.77 18.99 -2.45
C VAL A 164 -20.16 17.98 -3.43
N LEU A 165 -20.03 18.34 -4.72
CA LEU A 165 -19.39 17.50 -5.72
C LEU A 165 -17.90 17.29 -5.44
N LEU A 166 -17.15 18.34 -5.14
CA LEU A 166 -15.72 18.25 -4.82
C LEU A 166 -15.47 17.42 -3.55
N THR A 167 -16.31 17.59 -2.52
CA THR A 167 -16.20 16.81 -1.27
C THR A 167 -16.54 15.35 -1.51
N SER A 168 -17.55 15.06 -2.33
CA SER A 168 -17.93 13.69 -2.70
C SER A 168 -16.86 13.01 -3.53
N LEU A 169 -16.24 13.74 -4.46
CA LEU A 169 -15.08 13.28 -5.22
C LEU A 169 -13.90 12.98 -4.29
N GLN A 170 -13.60 13.88 -3.35
CA GLN A 170 -12.55 13.67 -2.35
C GLN A 170 -12.79 12.43 -1.48
N SER A 171 -14.01 12.24 -1.01
CA SER A 171 -14.40 11.06 -0.25
C SER A 171 -14.22 9.78 -1.07
N THR A 172 -14.63 9.81 -2.33
CA THR A 172 -14.50 8.68 -3.27
C THR A 172 -13.03 8.36 -3.59
N MET A 173 -12.18 9.37 -3.76
CA MET A 173 -10.73 9.20 -3.94
C MET A 173 -10.08 8.52 -2.73
N CYS A 174 -10.47 8.94 -1.52
CA CYS A 174 -9.89 8.42 -0.29
C CYS A 174 -10.49 7.06 0.11
N SER A 175 -11.68 6.71 -0.37
CA SER A 175 -12.36 5.45 -0.07
C SER A 175 -13.19 5.04 -1.28
N ALA A 176 -12.56 4.32 -2.22
CA ALA A 176 -13.15 4.00 -3.51
C ALA A 176 -14.12 2.80 -3.47
N THR A 177 -14.94 2.66 -2.42
CA THR A 177 -15.92 1.57 -2.30
C THR A 177 -16.98 1.66 -3.39
N ALA A 178 -17.58 0.51 -3.76
CA ALA A 178 -18.68 0.47 -4.72
C ALA A 178 -19.87 1.35 -4.27
N GLY A 179 -20.09 1.51 -2.96
CA GLY A 179 -21.08 2.43 -2.40
C GLY A 179 -20.74 3.90 -2.66
N ASN A 180 -19.50 4.33 -2.39
CA ASN A 180 -19.06 5.71 -2.64
C ASN A 180 -19.10 6.07 -4.12
N LEU A 181 -18.65 5.17 -4.99
CA LEU A 181 -18.69 5.36 -6.44
C LEU A 181 -20.11 5.50 -6.98
N ARG A 182 -21.03 4.64 -6.53
CA ARG A 182 -22.46 4.74 -6.90
C ARG A 182 -23.10 6.03 -6.36
N ARG A 183 -22.78 6.43 -5.12
CA ARG A 183 -23.25 7.72 -4.58
C ARG A 183 -22.78 8.91 -5.42
N LEU A 184 -21.51 8.95 -5.79
CA LEU A 184 -20.99 10.01 -6.66
C LEU A 184 -21.64 9.97 -8.04
N TYR A 185 -21.83 8.78 -8.62
CA TYR A 185 -22.53 8.61 -9.90
C TYR A 185 -23.97 9.17 -9.83
N THR A 186 -24.74 8.79 -8.81
CA THR A 186 -26.12 9.29 -8.60
C THR A 186 -26.14 10.80 -8.38
N LEU A 187 -25.19 11.33 -7.61
CA LEU A 187 -25.06 12.76 -7.38
C LEU A 187 -24.80 13.52 -8.69
N LEU A 188 -23.93 13.01 -9.56
CA LEU A 188 -23.70 13.62 -10.89
C LEU A 188 -24.97 13.60 -11.75
N SER A 189 -25.68 12.49 -11.79
CA SER A 189 -26.92 12.37 -12.57
C SER A 189 -28.03 13.30 -12.08
N ASN A 190 -28.05 13.63 -10.79
CA ASN A 190 -29.08 14.49 -10.19
C ASN A 190 -28.72 15.99 -10.28
N CYS A 191 -27.45 16.32 -10.16
CA CYS A 191 -26.99 17.71 -10.01
C CYS A 191 -26.55 18.35 -11.33
N VAL A 192 -26.27 17.54 -12.37
CA VAL A 192 -25.75 18.03 -13.65
C VAL A 192 -26.83 17.90 -14.72
N PRO A 193 -27.09 18.95 -15.52
CA PRO A 193 -28.08 18.89 -16.59
C PRO A 193 -27.83 17.71 -17.54
N PRO A 194 -28.86 16.96 -17.98
CA PRO A 194 -28.70 15.79 -18.83
C PRO A 194 -27.89 16.04 -20.11
N ALA A 195 -27.97 17.25 -20.68
CA ALA A 195 -27.19 17.64 -21.85
C ALA A 195 -25.67 17.70 -21.62
N ARG A 196 -25.24 17.95 -20.37
CA ARG A 196 -23.83 18.05 -19.97
C ARG A 196 -23.29 16.77 -19.36
N LEU A 197 -24.16 15.85 -18.93
CA LEU A 197 -23.79 14.61 -18.27
C LEU A 197 -22.86 13.70 -19.12
N PRO A 198 -23.05 13.56 -20.45
CA PRO A 198 -22.12 12.79 -21.30
C PRO A 198 -20.68 13.32 -21.26
N GLU A 199 -20.48 14.64 -21.09
CA GLU A 199 -19.16 15.26 -21.02
C GLU A 199 -18.36 14.86 -19.76
N LEU A 200 -19.04 14.30 -18.75
CA LEU A 200 -18.42 13.86 -17.50
C LEU A 200 -17.94 12.42 -17.55
N HIS A 201 -18.35 11.63 -18.54
CA HIS A 201 -18.05 10.20 -18.62
C HIS A 201 -18.32 9.46 -17.29
N SER A 202 -19.47 9.74 -16.66
CA SER A 202 -19.82 9.23 -15.32
C SER A 202 -19.78 7.70 -15.20
N HIS A 203 -19.93 6.97 -16.31
CA HIS A 203 -19.78 5.51 -16.35
C HIS A 203 -18.39 5.01 -15.92
N TRP A 204 -17.34 5.83 -15.98
CA TRP A 204 -16.02 5.47 -15.43
C TRP A 204 -16.06 5.22 -13.92
N LEU A 205 -17.00 5.84 -13.19
CA LEU A 205 -17.22 5.57 -11.77
C LEU A 205 -17.76 4.15 -11.52
N LEU A 206 -18.44 3.57 -12.51
CA LEU A 206 -19.06 2.24 -12.41
C LEU A 206 -18.15 1.12 -12.94
N ASN A 207 -17.00 1.46 -13.54
CA ASN A 207 -16.05 0.47 -14.05
C ASN A 207 -15.14 -0.03 -12.91
N ASP A 208 -15.48 -1.18 -12.35
CA ASP A 208 -14.77 -1.70 -11.17
C ASP A 208 -13.29 -2.02 -11.44
N ARG A 209 -12.87 -2.32 -12.68
CA ARG A 209 -11.46 -2.57 -13.01
C ARG A 209 -10.55 -1.38 -12.70
N ILE A 210 -11.03 -0.18 -13.02
CA ILE A 210 -10.32 1.08 -12.74
C ILE A 210 -10.12 1.24 -11.22
N TRP A 211 -11.17 0.98 -10.45
CA TRP A 211 -11.17 1.24 -9.03
C TRP A 211 -10.52 0.11 -8.21
N LEU A 212 -10.51 -1.12 -8.70
CA LEU A 212 -9.77 -2.24 -8.10
C LEU A 212 -8.26 -1.97 -8.07
N ALA A 213 -7.71 -1.37 -9.13
CA ALA A 213 -6.30 -0.97 -9.18
C ALA A 213 -5.94 0.11 -8.13
N HIS A 214 -6.94 0.77 -7.53
CA HIS A 214 -6.76 1.80 -6.50
C HIS A 214 -7.19 1.35 -5.09
N ARG A 215 -8.30 0.60 -4.97
CA ARG A 215 -9.04 0.32 -3.72
C ARG A 215 -8.25 -0.51 -2.69
N TRP A 216 -7.15 -1.15 -3.07
CA TRP A 216 -6.28 -1.87 -2.14
C TRP A 216 -5.62 -0.95 -1.10
N ARG A 217 -5.54 0.37 -1.35
CA ARG A 217 -5.01 1.37 -0.41
C ARG A 217 -6.04 1.66 0.69
N SER A 218 -5.56 1.77 1.93
CA SER A 218 -6.33 2.35 3.03
C SER A 218 -6.69 3.81 2.75
N ARG A 219 -7.57 4.38 3.57
CA ARG A 219 -7.96 5.80 3.46
C ARG A 219 -6.78 6.75 3.60
N ALA A 220 -5.89 6.47 4.55
CA ALA A 220 -4.70 7.29 4.79
C ALA A 220 -3.70 7.20 3.64
N GLU A 221 -3.46 5.98 3.13
CA GLU A 221 -2.56 5.75 1.98
C GLU A 221 -3.10 6.38 0.70
N SER A 222 -4.42 6.24 0.43
CA SER A 222 -5.07 6.86 -0.71
C SER A 222 -4.90 8.38 -0.69
N ARG A 223 -5.09 9.01 0.48
CA ARG A 223 -4.89 10.45 0.62
C ARG A 223 -3.43 10.84 0.34
N ARG A 224 -2.46 10.12 0.90
CA ARG A 224 -1.02 10.38 0.67
C ARG A 224 -0.64 10.18 -0.79
N TYR A 225 -1.13 9.11 -1.42
CA TYR A 225 -0.89 8.79 -2.82
C TYR A 225 -1.38 9.91 -3.76
N PHE A 226 -2.64 10.34 -3.60
CA PHE A 226 -3.20 11.44 -4.40
C PHE A 226 -2.47 12.76 -4.14
N GLN A 227 -2.11 13.05 -2.89
CA GLN A 227 -1.32 14.25 -2.56
C GLN A 227 0.06 14.21 -3.21
N SER A 228 0.74 13.07 -3.18
CA SER A 228 2.04 12.88 -3.82
C SER A 228 1.95 13.11 -5.33
N LEU A 229 1.00 12.47 -6.01
CA LEU A 229 0.78 12.67 -7.45
C LEU A 229 0.39 14.11 -7.79
N GLU A 230 -0.42 14.77 -6.98
CA GLU A 230 -0.76 16.19 -7.19
C GLU A 230 0.51 17.07 -7.14
N VAL A 231 1.40 16.83 -6.17
CA VAL A 231 2.66 17.57 -6.07
C VAL A 231 3.56 17.25 -7.27
N THR A 232 3.72 15.98 -7.64
CA THR A 232 4.50 15.56 -8.83
C THR A 232 4.00 16.26 -10.08
N THR A 233 2.70 16.18 -10.36
CA THR A 233 2.11 16.76 -11.58
C THR A 233 2.22 18.27 -11.59
N ARG A 234 2.08 18.94 -10.43
CA ARG A 234 2.30 20.39 -10.31
C ARG A 234 3.75 20.79 -10.63
N ILE A 235 4.73 20.02 -10.16
CA ILE A 235 6.15 20.24 -10.47
C ILE A 235 6.40 20.11 -11.98
N LEU A 236 5.87 19.05 -12.60
CA LEU A 236 6.00 18.82 -14.04
C LEU A 236 5.34 19.96 -14.84
N SER A 237 4.13 20.37 -14.46
CA SER A 237 3.45 21.52 -15.09
C SER A 237 4.22 22.82 -14.88
N GLN A 238 4.76 23.07 -13.69
CA GLN A 238 5.52 24.28 -13.40
C GLN A 238 6.77 24.38 -14.27
N PHE A 239 7.57 23.32 -14.38
CA PHE A 239 8.84 23.38 -15.11
C PHE A 239 8.69 23.16 -16.61
N PHE A 240 7.88 22.18 -17.04
CA PHE A 240 7.70 21.86 -18.46
C PHE A 240 6.44 22.49 -19.04
N GLY A 241 5.30 22.37 -18.34
CA GLY A 241 4.00 22.80 -18.85
C GLY A 241 3.84 24.31 -19.07
N THR A 242 4.59 25.14 -18.35
CA THR A 242 4.60 26.61 -18.54
C THR A 242 5.72 27.11 -19.45
N THR A 243 6.69 26.25 -19.81
CA THR A 243 7.90 26.64 -20.52
C THR A 243 7.81 26.29 -22.01
N PRO A 244 7.86 27.26 -22.94
CA PRO A 244 7.82 26.97 -24.39
C PRO A 244 9.02 26.16 -24.88
N SER A 245 10.19 26.31 -24.26
CA SER A 245 11.42 25.60 -24.64
C SER A 245 11.53 24.27 -23.90
N GLU A 246 11.51 23.16 -24.63
CA GLU A 246 11.61 21.80 -24.06
C GLU A 246 12.93 21.64 -23.31
N LYS A 247 14.03 22.16 -23.89
CA LYS A 247 15.37 22.13 -23.29
C LYS A 247 15.42 22.90 -21.97
N GLN A 248 14.81 24.08 -21.90
CA GLN A 248 14.79 24.89 -20.69
C GLN A 248 13.90 24.29 -19.60
N GLY A 249 12.76 23.71 -20.00
CA GLY A 249 11.86 23.00 -19.08
C GLY A 249 12.55 21.80 -18.45
N MET A 250 13.19 20.95 -19.26
CA MET A 250 13.96 19.80 -18.77
C MET A 250 15.15 20.21 -17.92
N ALA A 251 15.90 21.25 -18.31
CA ALA A 251 17.02 21.73 -17.50
C ALA A 251 16.57 22.25 -16.13
N SER A 252 15.37 22.86 -16.04
CA SER A 252 14.81 23.34 -14.77
C SER A 252 14.32 22.19 -13.89
N LEU A 253 13.70 21.17 -14.50
CA LEU A 253 13.31 19.94 -13.80
C LEU A 253 14.52 19.20 -13.23
N PHE A 254 15.61 19.07 -14.00
CA PHE A 254 16.84 18.44 -13.51
C PHE A 254 17.54 19.23 -12.42
N ARG A 255 17.54 20.56 -12.52
CA ARG A 255 18.04 21.41 -11.44
C ARG A 255 17.22 21.19 -10.14
N TYR A 256 15.91 21.07 -10.25
CA TYR A 256 15.04 20.74 -9.11
C TYR A 256 15.40 19.39 -8.49
N MET A 257 15.54 18.33 -9.31
CA MET A 257 15.91 16.99 -8.83
C MET A 257 17.29 16.95 -8.16
N GLN A 258 18.23 17.79 -8.59
CA GLN A 258 19.57 17.89 -7.99
C GLN A 258 19.56 18.63 -6.65
N GLN A 259 18.72 19.66 -6.53
CA GLN A 259 18.58 20.46 -5.32
C GLN A 259 17.76 19.75 -4.24
N ASN A 260 16.99 18.73 -4.62
CA ASN A 260 16.14 17.95 -3.71
C ASN A 260 16.58 16.48 -3.74
N PRO A 261 17.73 16.11 -3.15
CA PRO A 261 18.21 14.72 -3.15
C PRO A 261 17.26 13.76 -2.42
N GLY A 262 16.31 14.25 -1.62
CA GLY A 262 15.20 13.44 -1.09
C GLY A 262 14.33 12.83 -2.19
N ASP A 263 14.29 13.41 -3.40
CA ASP A 263 13.68 12.81 -4.58
C ASP A 263 14.49 11.67 -5.19
N LYS A 264 15.74 11.47 -4.75
CA LYS A 264 16.56 10.30 -5.07
C LYS A 264 16.34 9.14 -4.11
N GLY A 265 15.30 9.18 -3.25
CA GLY A 265 14.86 8.12 -2.34
C GLY A 265 15.96 7.52 -1.44
N SER A 266 15.83 7.59 -0.11
CA SER A 266 16.69 6.77 0.75
C SER A 266 16.36 5.28 0.54
N PHE A 267 17.07 4.61 -0.37
CA PHE A 267 17.10 3.15 -0.47
C PHE A 267 17.90 2.61 0.69
N ASN A 268 17.24 2.25 1.79
CA ASN A 268 17.84 1.38 2.80
C ASN A 268 17.80 -0.06 2.27
N LEU A 269 18.75 -0.41 1.40
CA LEU A 269 19.07 -1.81 1.17
C LEU A 269 19.68 -2.35 2.47
N GLY A 270 18.98 -3.26 3.14
CA GLY A 270 19.55 -4.00 4.27
C GLY A 270 20.92 -4.55 3.86
N LEU A 271 21.95 -4.07 4.55
CA LEU A 271 23.36 -4.35 4.30
C LEU A 271 23.60 -5.87 4.28
N SER A 272 24.19 -6.37 3.19
CA SER A 272 24.93 -7.62 3.24
C SER A 272 26.07 -7.49 4.26
N PRO A 273 26.28 -8.43 5.18
CA PRO A 273 27.39 -8.34 6.13
C PRO A 273 28.69 -8.55 5.37
N GLN A 274 29.51 -7.50 5.27
CA GLN A 274 30.89 -7.66 4.85
C GLN A 274 31.63 -8.50 5.89
N ASN A 275 32.14 -9.63 5.41
CA ASN A 275 33.16 -10.44 6.05
C ASN A 275 34.30 -9.54 6.55
N ASN A 276 34.51 -9.55 7.86
CA ASN A 276 35.82 -9.46 8.51
C ASN A 276 35.61 -9.74 9.99
N HIS A 277 35.80 -10.99 10.43
CA HIS A 277 36.53 -11.34 11.66
C HIS A 277 36.78 -12.85 11.71
N SER A 278 38.02 -13.20 12.01
CA SER A 278 38.60 -14.54 12.12
C SER A 278 38.02 -15.33 13.31
N PRO A 279 38.25 -16.67 13.37
CA PRO A 279 37.38 -17.61 14.05
C PRO A 279 37.68 -17.69 15.55
N SER A 280 36.64 -17.71 16.38
CA SER A 280 36.73 -18.26 17.73
C SER A 280 35.49 -19.08 18.03
N ASP A 281 35.74 -20.27 18.55
CA ASP A 281 34.84 -21.38 18.80
C ASP A 281 33.51 -21.00 19.47
N ALA A 282 32.41 -21.30 18.78
CA ALA A 282 31.15 -21.70 19.39
C ALA A 282 30.40 -22.61 18.41
N SER A 283 30.13 -23.84 18.84
CA SER A 283 29.42 -24.89 18.10
C SER A 283 28.05 -24.43 17.56
N PRO A 284 27.59 -24.91 16.39
CA PRO A 284 26.28 -24.56 15.86
C PRO A 284 25.19 -25.39 16.55
N ASP A 285 24.37 -24.75 17.39
CA ASP A 285 23.09 -25.33 17.82
C ASP A 285 22.15 -25.34 16.60
N SER A 286 21.73 -26.54 16.18
CA SER A 286 21.03 -26.75 14.91
C SER A 286 19.59 -26.20 14.90
N PRO A 287 19.06 -25.74 13.73
CA PRO A 287 17.69 -25.21 13.56
C PRO A 287 16.56 -26.20 13.88
N LYS A 288 16.88 -27.48 14.11
CA LYS A 288 15.91 -28.51 14.48
C LYS A 288 15.43 -28.38 15.94
N THR A 289 16.24 -27.80 16.82
CA THR A 289 15.94 -27.76 18.26
C THR A 289 15.00 -26.60 18.63
N GLU A 290 15.06 -25.47 17.92
CA GLU A 290 14.17 -24.31 18.16
C GLU A 290 12.72 -24.61 17.70
N GLN A 291 12.56 -25.18 16.51
CA GLN A 291 11.25 -25.62 16.00
C GLN A 291 10.57 -26.64 16.92
N LEU A 292 11.35 -27.51 17.58
CA LEU A 292 10.84 -28.47 18.55
C LEU A 292 10.39 -27.81 19.87
N VAL A 293 11.03 -26.71 20.30
CA VAL A 293 10.64 -25.96 21.51
C VAL A 293 9.36 -25.18 21.25
N GLU A 294 9.25 -24.52 20.10
CA GLU A 294 8.05 -23.76 19.72
C GLU A 294 6.83 -24.67 19.53
N ALA A 295 7.01 -25.86 18.96
CA ALA A 295 5.95 -26.87 18.86
C ALA A 295 5.46 -27.34 20.24
N ARG A 296 6.34 -27.39 21.25
CA ARG A 296 5.95 -27.72 22.64
C ARG A 296 5.20 -26.56 23.30
N ILE A 297 5.58 -25.32 23.03
CA ILE A 297 4.86 -24.13 23.52
C ILE A 297 3.46 -24.09 22.92
N GLN A 298 3.35 -24.29 21.60
CA GLN A 298 2.09 -24.44 20.87
C GLN A 298 1.18 -25.50 21.50
N HIS A 299 1.73 -26.68 21.82
CA HIS A 299 0.96 -27.75 22.45
C HIS A 299 0.49 -27.35 23.86
N SER A 300 1.34 -26.71 24.67
CA SER A 300 0.98 -26.26 26.01
C SER A 300 -0.12 -25.19 26.01
N LEU A 301 -0.12 -24.28 25.03
CA LEU A 301 -1.18 -23.27 24.87
C LEU A 301 -2.53 -23.91 24.61
N ASN A 302 -2.58 -24.91 23.73
CA ASN A 302 -3.80 -25.63 23.41
C ASN A 302 -4.30 -26.54 24.55
N ALA A 303 -3.41 -27.01 25.41
CA ALA A 303 -3.75 -27.90 26.52
C ALA A 303 -4.22 -27.15 27.78
N ILE A 304 -3.68 -25.95 28.02
CA ILE A 304 -3.88 -25.23 29.29
C ILE A 304 -4.92 -24.11 29.13
N CYS A 305 -4.89 -23.38 28.02
CA CYS A 305 -5.81 -22.26 27.80
C CYS A 305 -7.20 -22.74 27.40
N THR A 306 -8.23 -21.94 27.70
CA THR A 306 -9.52 -22.05 27.01
C THR A 306 -9.33 -21.82 25.50
N GLY A 307 -10.20 -22.40 24.67
CA GLY A 307 -10.08 -22.33 23.20
C GLY A 307 -9.81 -20.91 22.64
N PRO A 308 -10.59 -19.88 23.05
CA PRO A 308 -10.35 -18.50 22.62
C PRO A 308 -9.02 -17.92 23.13
N ALA A 309 -8.63 -18.22 24.37
CA ALA A 309 -7.35 -17.75 24.93
C ALA A 309 -6.15 -18.40 24.24
N ALA A 310 -6.26 -19.69 23.87
CA ALA A 310 -5.26 -20.37 23.06
C ALA A 310 -5.08 -19.63 21.72
N GLN A 311 -6.15 -19.42 20.97
CA GLN A 311 -6.12 -18.78 19.64
C GLN A 311 -5.40 -17.41 19.65
N LEU A 312 -5.69 -16.56 20.63
CA LEU A 312 -5.02 -15.26 20.77
C LEU A 312 -3.51 -15.41 21.03
N CYS A 313 -3.12 -16.35 21.90
CA CYS A 313 -1.71 -16.61 22.19
C CYS A 313 -0.97 -17.24 21.00
N LEU A 314 -1.65 -18.04 20.18
CA LEU A 314 -1.07 -18.64 18.97
C LEU A 314 -0.77 -17.60 17.90
N GLY A 315 -1.63 -16.59 17.75
CA GLY A 315 -1.36 -15.45 16.87
C GLY A 315 -0.08 -14.71 17.28
N GLU A 316 0.12 -14.53 18.59
CA GLU A 316 1.35 -13.92 19.12
C GLU A 316 2.59 -14.84 18.94
N LEU A 317 2.44 -16.16 19.07
CA LEU A 317 3.53 -17.12 18.83
C LEU A 317 4.00 -17.11 17.37
N ALA A 318 3.08 -16.98 16.41
CA ALA A 318 3.42 -16.92 14.98
C ALA A 318 4.30 -15.70 14.61
N VAL A 319 4.21 -14.62 15.38
CA VAL A 319 5.07 -13.43 15.22
C VAL A 319 6.48 -13.69 15.77
N VAL A 320 6.59 -14.44 16.87
CA VAL A 320 7.87 -14.86 17.45
C VAL A 320 8.62 -15.78 16.48
N GLN A 321 7.94 -16.75 15.88
CA GLN A 321 8.52 -17.71 14.91
C GLN A 321 9.16 -17.04 13.67
N LYS A 322 8.67 -15.84 13.31
CA LYS A 322 9.13 -15.09 12.14
C LYS A 322 10.25 -14.08 12.45
N SER A 323 10.69 -13.98 13.71
CA SER A 323 11.62 -12.96 14.19
C SER A 323 12.83 -13.60 14.91
N MET A 324 14.02 -13.67 14.29
CA MET A 324 15.23 -14.24 14.92
C MET A 324 15.91 -13.25 15.90
N HIS A 325 16.35 -13.79 17.05
CA HIS A 325 16.50 -13.13 18.36
C HIS A 325 17.70 -12.19 18.62
N LEU A 326 17.50 -11.20 19.51
CA LEU A 326 18.51 -10.65 20.43
C LEU A 326 17.95 -10.64 21.86
N ILE A 327 18.58 -11.38 22.78
CA ILE A 327 18.19 -11.46 24.18
C ILE A 327 19.41 -11.13 25.05
N GLY A 328 19.39 -9.99 25.74
CA GLY A 328 20.42 -9.62 26.71
C GLY A 328 20.09 -10.15 28.10
N CYS A 329 20.97 -10.99 28.66
CA CYS A 329 20.78 -11.58 29.99
C CYS A 329 21.47 -10.73 31.08
N GLY A 330 20.69 -9.98 31.85
CA GLY A 330 21.09 -9.40 33.15
C GLY A 330 20.16 -9.95 34.24
N SER A 331 20.72 -10.36 35.37
CA SER A 331 19.99 -11.08 36.42
C SER A 331 18.75 -10.31 36.94
N GLU A 332 17.64 -11.04 37.04
CA GLU A 332 16.27 -10.67 37.49
C GLU A 332 15.33 -9.97 36.49
N LYS A 333 15.80 -9.24 35.47
CA LYS A 333 14.92 -8.58 34.48
C LYS A 333 15.43 -8.79 33.05
N MET A 334 14.68 -9.57 32.27
CA MET A 334 14.97 -9.84 30.86
C MET A 334 14.39 -8.71 30.00
N ASN A 335 15.24 -8.02 29.23
CA ASN A 335 14.77 -7.12 28.17
C ASN A 335 14.75 -7.92 26.87
N ILE A 336 13.59 -8.01 26.23
CA ILE A 336 13.41 -8.73 24.95
C ILE A 336 13.02 -7.68 23.91
N GLN A 337 13.81 -7.59 22.84
CA GLN A 337 13.57 -6.68 21.72
C GLN A 337 13.06 -7.49 20.52
N ILE A 338 11.78 -7.29 20.17
CA ILE A 338 11.16 -7.87 18.97
C ILE A 338 10.80 -6.70 18.06
N LEU A 339 11.69 -6.40 17.11
CA LEU A 339 11.63 -5.47 15.96
C LEU A 339 11.04 -4.05 16.10
N GLU A 340 10.27 -3.68 17.13
CA GLU A 340 9.80 -2.29 17.27
C GLU A 340 9.78 -1.76 18.71
N ASP A 341 9.72 -2.60 19.77
CA ASP A 341 9.69 -2.11 21.16
C ASP A 341 10.42 -3.00 22.18
N THR A 342 11.01 -2.38 23.21
CA THR A 342 11.63 -3.07 24.36
C THR A 342 10.65 -3.13 25.53
N HIS A 343 10.24 -4.34 25.94
CA HIS A 343 9.33 -4.53 27.08
C HIS A 343 9.97 -5.35 28.20
N LYS A 344 9.56 -5.06 29.44
CA LYS A 344 10.04 -5.76 30.64
C LYS A 344 9.13 -6.95 30.90
N VAL A 345 9.71 -8.16 30.87
CA VAL A 345 9.01 -9.40 31.21
C VAL A 345 9.40 -9.84 32.61
N GLN A 346 8.40 -10.04 33.48
CA GLN A 346 8.58 -10.65 34.79
C GLN A 346 8.11 -12.10 34.73
N PRO A 347 9.02 -13.07 34.92
CA PRO A 347 8.70 -14.50 34.82
C PRO A 347 7.97 -15.06 36.05
N GLN A 348 7.74 -14.27 37.09
CA GLN A 348 7.09 -14.74 38.32
C GLN A 348 5.60 -15.02 38.04
N PRO A 349 4.99 -16.09 38.59
CA PRO A 349 3.58 -16.40 38.39
C PRO A 349 2.65 -15.37 39.09
N PRO A 350 1.61 -14.84 38.42
CA PRO A 350 1.33 -14.98 36.99
C PRO A 350 2.30 -14.12 36.15
N ALA A 351 2.80 -14.69 35.05
CA ALA A 351 3.80 -14.03 34.24
C ALA A 351 3.25 -12.72 33.65
N SER A 352 4.00 -11.63 33.84
CA SER A 352 3.56 -10.30 33.43
C SER A 352 4.55 -9.62 32.49
N CYS A 353 4.03 -8.79 31.60
CA CYS A 353 4.79 -8.03 30.64
C CYS A 353 4.24 -6.61 30.53
N SER A 354 5.13 -5.63 30.40
CA SER A 354 4.74 -4.22 30.25
C SER A 354 4.17 -3.87 28.86
N CYS A 355 3.74 -4.85 28.07
CA CYS A 355 3.18 -4.61 26.74
C CYS A 355 1.66 -4.58 26.79
N TYR A 356 1.05 -3.82 25.89
CA TYR A 356 -0.40 -3.63 25.84
C TYR A 356 -1.19 -4.96 25.88
N PHE A 357 -0.77 -5.95 25.09
CA PHE A 357 -1.45 -7.25 25.03
C PHE A 357 -1.55 -7.96 26.39
N ASN A 358 -0.45 -8.06 27.14
CA ASN A 358 -0.49 -8.73 28.45
C ASN A 358 -1.23 -7.88 29.49
N GLN A 359 -1.12 -6.54 29.44
CA GLN A 359 -1.86 -5.65 30.34
C GLN A 359 -3.38 -5.70 30.11
N ALA A 360 -3.82 -5.87 28.86
CA ALA A 360 -5.23 -5.95 28.50
C ALA A 360 -5.82 -7.33 28.79
N PHE A 361 -5.12 -8.40 28.40
CA PHE A 361 -5.69 -9.76 28.41
C PHE A 361 -5.20 -10.63 29.57
N HIS A 362 -4.11 -10.24 30.23
CA HIS A 362 -3.40 -11.07 31.23
C HIS A 362 -3.00 -12.45 30.69
N LEU A 363 -2.84 -12.55 29.36
CA LEU A 363 -2.43 -13.74 28.62
C LEU A 363 -0.95 -13.64 28.18
N PRO A 364 -0.29 -14.78 27.90
CA PRO A 364 1.06 -14.81 27.33
C PRO A 364 1.15 -14.03 26.02
N CYS A 365 1.82 -12.89 26.05
CA CYS A 365 2.11 -12.09 24.86
C CYS A 365 3.35 -12.62 24.12
N ARG A 366 3.62 -12.11 22.90
CA ARG A 366 4.84 -12.44 22.14
C ARG A 366 6.14 -12.31 22.93
N HIS A 367 6.25 -11.38 23.88
CA HIS A 367 7.45 -11.21 24.71
C HIS A 367 7.60 -12.33 25.75
N ILE A 368 6.50 -12.77 26.39
CA ILE A 368 6.50 -13.90 27.31
C ILE A 368 6.78 -15.20 26.53
N LEU A 369 6.20 -15.35 25.34
CA LEU A 369 6.41 -16.51 24.47
C LEU A 369 7.85 -16.59 23.94
N ALA A 370 8.43 -15.46 23.55
CA ALA A 370 9.85 -15.38 23.16
C ALA A 370 10.77 -15.70 24.34
N MET A 371 10.43 -15.28 25.56
CA MET A 371 11.16 -15.67 26.78
C MET A 371 11.11 -17.19 27.00
N LEU A 372 9.93 -17.81 26.86
CA LEU A 372 9.75 -19.24 27.02
C LEU A 372 10.52 -20.03 25.96
N SER A 373 10.49 -19.58 24.71
CA SER A 373 11.27 -20.19 23.61
C SER A 373 12.76 -20.14 23.91
N ALA A 374 13.27 -18.97 24.30
CA ALA A 374 14.68 -18.77 24.64
C ALA A 374 15.15 -19.59 25.86
N ARG A 375 14.27 -19.80 26.85
CA ARG A 375 14.56 -20.61 28.04
C ARG A 375 14.26 -22.10 27.84
N ARG A 376 13.79 -22.51 26.65
CA ARG A 376 13.32 -23.87 26.35
C ARG A 376 12.25 -24.36 27.35
N GLN A 377 11.39 -23.46 27.81
CA GLN A 377 10.31 -23.72 28.76
C GLN A 377 8.96 -23.74 28.03
N VAL A 378 7.99 -24.45 28.62
CA VAL A 378 6.59 -24.48 28.15
C VAL A 378 5.70 -23.71 29.12
N LEU A 379 4.52 -23.29 28.66
CA LEU A 379 3.56 -22.60 29.51
C LEU A 379 3.17 -23.51 30.69
N GLN A 380 3.18 -22.96 31.90
CA GLN A 380 2.67 -23.63 33.11
C GLN A 380 1.31 -23.04 33.53
N PRO A 381 0.41 -23.82 34.13
CA PRO A 381 -0.93 -23.34 34.50
C PRO A 381 -0.95 -22.17 35.48
N ASP A 382 0.04 -22.08 36.37
CA ASP A 382 0.22 -20.99 37.34
C ASP A 382 0.64 -19.66 36.69
N MET A 383 1.10 -19.70 35.44
CA MET A 383 1.40 -18.51 34.65
C MET A 383 0.14 -17.81 34.12
N LEU A 384 -1.04 -18.40 34.30
CA LEU A 384 -2.33 -17.89 33.83
C LEU A 384 -3.28 -17.59 34.99
N PRO A 385 -4.11 -16.54 34.86
CA PRO A 385 -5.28 -16.38 35.73
C PRO A 385 -6.24 -17.56 35.59
N ALA A 386 -6.83 -18.01 36.71
CA ALA A 386 -7.69 -19.21 36.77
C ALA A 386 -8.85 -19.19 35.74
N GLN A 387 -9.38 -18.01 35.41
CA GLN A 387 -10.46 -17.79 34.44
C GLN A 387 -10.11 -18.21 33.00
N TRP A 388 -8.83 -18.37 32.67
CA TRP A 388 -8.36 -18.75 31.34
C TRP A 388 -7.88 -20.20 31.27
N THR A 389 -7.99 -20.95 32.37
CA THR A 389 -7.61 -22.37 32.42
C THR A 389 -8.77 -23.26 31.94
N ALA A 390 -8.46 -24.25 31.11
CA ALA A 390 -9.45 -25.16 30.52
C ALA A 390 -10.31 -25.93 31.56
N SER A 391 -9.87 -25.99 32.82
CA SER A 391 -10.60 -26.61 33.95
C SER A 391 -11.76 -25.78 34.51
N CYS A 392 -11.88 -24.49 34.14
CA CYS A 392 -12.98 -23.64 34.60
C CYS A 392 -14.07 -23.56 33.52
N ALA A 393 -14.97 -24.55 33.48
CA ALA A 393 -16.18 -24.48 32.67
C ALA A 393 -17.21 -23.59 33.37
N THR A 394 -17.05 -22.27 33.28
CA THR A 394 -18.05 -21.34 33.80
C THR A 394 -19.23 -21.23 32.84
N SER A 395 -20.37 -21.75 33.28
CA SER A 395 -21.69 -21.53 32.68
C SER A 395 -21.94 -20.02 32.48
N LEU A 396 -22.59 -19.70 31.36
CA LEU A 396 -22.94 -18.36 30.87
C LEU A 396 -23.48 -17.41 31.96
N ASP A 397 -24.25 -17.95 32.90
CA ASP A 397 -24.88 -17.18 33.98
C ASP A 397 -23.89 -16.60 35.00
N SER A 398 -22.74 -17.23 35.18
CA SER A 398 -21.69 -16.74 36.09
C SER A 398 -20.91 -15.56 35.51
N ILE A 399 -20.86 -15.45 34.18
CA ILE A 399 -20.19 -14.34 33.48
C ILE A 399 -21.07 -13.09 33.49
N LEU A 400 -22.39 -13.26 33.33
CA LEU A 400 -23.35 -12.14 33.35
C LEU A 400 -23.55 -11.51 34.75
N SER A 401 -23.14 -12.21 35.81
CA SER A 401 -23.35 -11.79 37.20
C SER A 401 -22.10 -11.21 37.88
N SER A 402 -20.91 -11.33 37.28
CA SER A 402 -19.70 -10.67 37.80
C SER A 402 -19.54 -9.26 37.22
N THR A 403 -19.44 -8.27 38.10
CA THR A 403 -19.18 -6.82 37.87
C THR A 403 -18.94 -6.40 36.42
N TRP A 404 -19.99 -5.81 35.86
CA TRP A 404 -20.14 -5.41 34.46
C TRP A 404 -19.01 -4.51 33.97
N SER A 405 -18.38 -4.91 32.85
CA SER A 405 -17.33 -4.18 32.14
C SER A 405 -17.70 -4.12 30.66
N GLU A 406 -18.12 -2.93 30.22
CA GLU A 406 -18.76 -2.66 28.92
C GLU A 406 -17.97 -3.10 27.68
N THR A 407 -16.67 -3.37 27.83
CA THR A 407 -15.78 -3.84 26.75
C THR A 407 -15.60 -5.35 26.73
N LEU A 408 -15.62 -6.02 27.90
CA LEU A 408 -15.52 -7.48 28.01
C LEU A 408 -16.82 -8.15 27.54
N ASP A 409 -17.96 -7.54 27.88
CA ASP A 409 -19.30 -8.06 27.56
C ASP A 409 -19.60 -8.05 26.06
N LYS A 410 -19.12 -7.03 25.33
CA LYS A 410 -19.26 -6.96 23.86
C LYS A 410 -18.48 -8.08 23.18
N HIS A 411 -17.29 -8.41 23.68
CA HIS A 411 -16.46 -9.43 23.06
C HIS A 411 -17.01 -10.84 23.30
N LEU A 412 -17.49 -11.10 24.52
CA LEU A 412 -18.13 -12.37 24.87
C LEU A 412 -19.47 -12.57 24.15
N ALA A 413 -20.31 -11.52 24.09
CA ALA A 413 -21.56 -11.55 23.33
C ALA A 413 -21.32 -11.78 21.83
N VAL A 414 -20.32 -11.14 21.23
CA VAL A 414 -19.95 -11.36 19.82
C VAL A 414 -19.45 -12.78 19.60
N THR A 415 -18.68 -13.33 20.53
CA THR A 415 -18.14 -14.71 20.42
C THR A 415 -19.28 -15.73 20.47
N LEU A 416 -20.20 -15.60 21.42
CA LEU A 416 -21.38 -16.47 21.55
C LEU A 416 -22.32 -16.37 20.36
N LEU A 417 -22.59 -15.15 19.90
CA LEU A 417 -23.39 -14.93 18.69
C LEU A 417 -22.71 -15.55 17.45
N THR A 418 -21.39 -15.50 17.36
CA THR A 418 -20.64 -16.10 16.24
C THR A 418 -20.73 -17.62 16.26
N GLU A 419 -20.66 -18.25 17.43
CA GLU A 419 -20.75 -19.70 17.59
C GLU A 419 -22.17 -20.21 17.30
N GLU A 420 -23.19 -19.53 17.80
CA GLU A 420 -24.59 -19.91 17.58
C GLU A 420 -25.01 -19.70 16.11
N VAL A 421 -24.56 -18.59 15.50
CA VAL A 421 -24.69 -18.39 14.05
C VAL A 421 -23.97 -19.52 13.32
N GLY A 422 -22.75 -19.88 13.71
CA GLY A 422 -22.02 -21.01 13.13
C GLY A 422 -22.81 -22.33 13.14
N GLN A 423 -23.46 -22.67 14.26
CA GLN A 423 -24.29 -23.87 14.36
C GLN A 423 -25.56 -23.81 13.48
N LEU A 424 -26.21 -22.65 13.43
CA LEU A 424 -27.38 -22.42 12.57
C LEU A 424 -27.01 -22.50 11.08
N LEU A 425 -25.79 -22.10 10.72
CA LEU A 425 -25.27 -22.18 9.36
C LEU A 425 -24.94 -23.61 8.92
N GLN A 426 -24.56 -24.49 9.83
CA GLN A 426 -24.30 -25.90 9.51
C GLN A 426 -25.56 -26.67 9.06
N HIS A 427 -26.75 -26.19 9.44
CA HIS A 427 -28.03 -26.83 9.12
C HIS A 427 -28.79 -26.12 7.99
N CYS A 428 -28.17 -25.12 7.36
CA CYS A 428 -28.79 -24.28 6.34
C CYS A 428 -28.44 -24.76 4.93
N SER A 429 -29.40 -24.79 4.01
CA SER A 429 -29.09 -25.02 2.59
C SER A 429 -28.38 -23.80 2.02
N LYS A 430 -27.56 -24.00 0.97
CA LYS A 430 -26.76 -22.90 0.38
C LYS A 430 -27.61 -21.72 -0.08
N GLU A 431 -28.79 -21.98 -0.64
CA GLU A 431 -29.72 -20.94 -1.12
C GLU A 431 -30.39 -20.18 0.03
N GLU A 432 -30.76 -20.89 1.09
CA GLU A 432 -31.35 -20.31 2.29
C GLU A 432 -30.32 -19.44 3.05
N PHE A 433 -29.05 -19.87 3.06
CA PHE A 433 -27.94 -19.11 3.62
C PHE A 433 -27.72 -17.78 2.90
N GLU A 434 -27.55 -17.82 1.57
CA GLU A 434 -27.30 -16.63 0.76
C GLU A 434 -28.44 -15.61 0.87
N ARG A 435 -29.69 -16.10 0.93
CA ARG A 435 -30.87 -15.25 1.12
C ARG A 435 -30.86 -14.57 2.48
N ARG A 436 -30.66 -15.32 3.58
CA ARG A 436 -30.65 -14.77 4.93
C ARG A 436 -29.46 -13.82 5.16
N TYR A 437 -28.30 -14.16 4.62
CA TYR A 437 -27.11 -13.32 4.66
C TYR A 437 -27.31 -11.99 3.92
N SER A 438 -27.90 -12.04 2.72
CA SER A 438 -28.21 -10.83 1.94
C SER A 438 -29.18 -9.92 2.68
N THR A 439 -30.23 -10.48 3.28
CA THR A 439 -31.23 -9.72 4.06
C THR A 439 -30.64 -9.10 5.34
N LEU A 440 -29.81 -9.85 6.08
CA LEU A 440 -29.12 -9.31 7.27
C LEU A 440 -28.12 -8.22 6.90
N ARG A 441 -27.42 -8.36 5.77
CA ARG A 441 -26.49 -7.35 5.27
C ARG A 441 -27.22 -6.08 4.83
N GLU A 442 -28.35 -6.21 4.13
CA GLU A 442 -29.18 -5.06 3.76
C GLU A 442 -29.72 -4.31 5.00
N LEU A 443 -30.15 -5.04 6.03
CA LEU A 443 -30.60 -4.45 7.30
C LEU A 443 -29.45 -3.76 8.05
N ALA A 444 -28.28 -4.39 8.14
CA ALA A 444 -27.10 -3.80 8.80
C ALA A 444 -26.60 -2.54 8.06
N ASP A 445 -26.56 -2.58 6.73
CA ASP A 445 -26.17 -1.45 5.89
C ASP A 445 -27.15 -0.26 6.04
N SER A 446 -28.44 -0.54 6.31
CA SER A 446 -29.48 0.47 6.54
C SER A 446 -29.40 1.16 7.92
N TRP A 447 -28.91 0.46 8.95
CA TRP A 447 -28.86 0.97 10.32
C TRP A 447 -27.51 1.56 10.74
N ILE A 448 -26.40 1.06 10.21
CA ILE A 448 -25.05 1.35 10.73
C ILE A 448 -24.17 2.01 9.65
N GLY A 449 -24.65 2.06 8.40
CA GLY A 449 -23.82 2.36 7.24
C GLY A 449 -22.93 1.16 6.88
N PRO A 450 -22.28 1.18 5.69
CA PRO A 450 -21.62 -0.01 5.15
C PRO A 450 -20.45 -0.46 6.04
N TYR A 451 -20.54 -1.68 6.58
CA TYR A 451 -19.47 -2.31 7.36
C TYR A 451 -18.21 -2.51 6.50
N GLU A 452 -17.08 -1.96 6.93
CA GLU A 452 -15.77 -2.27 6.39
C GLU A 452 -15.50 -3.78 6.59
N GLN A 453 -15.15 -4.48 5.51
CA GLN A 453 -14.65 -5.86 5.60
C GLN A 453 -13.37 -5.85 6.42
N VAL A 454 -13.45 -6.25 7.69
CA VAL A 454 -12.32 -6.85 8.38
C VAL A 454 -12.10 -8.19 7.68
N GLN A 455 -11.10 -8.26 6.80
CA GLN A 455 -10.69 -9.53 6.21
C GLN A 455 -10.06 -10.40 7.31
N LEU A 456 -10.63 -11.59 7.49
CA LEU A 456 -10.02 -12.72 8.19
C LEU A 456 -8.76 -13.22 7.47
#